data_AF-A0A7Y5AT25-F1
#
_entry.id   AF-A0A7Y5AT25-F1
#
_cell.length_a   1.000
_cell.length_b   1.000
_cell.length_c   1.000
_cell.angle_alpha   90.00
_cell.angle_beta   90.00
_cell.angle_gamma   90.00
#
_symmetry.space_group_name_H-M   'P 1'
#
loop_
_entity.id
_entity.type
_entity.pdbx_description
1 polymer ?
#
loop_
_entity_poly.entity_id
_entity_poly.type
_entity_poly.pdbx_seq_one_letter_code
_entity_poly.pdbx_strand_id
1 'polypeptide(L)'
;MDWRQWLDVKQYEFLLHWFMRRQREVGLATLNEPLAYDGYSVYDQLCQQMLKDAAVAYVERFSTPAAPIALTNMLHLAELELAGRPPKRPDTTQH
;
A
#
# COMPACT_ATOMS: atom_id res chain seq x y z
N MET A 1 4.96 8.03 7.88
CA MET A 1 5.52 6.82 7.24
C MET A 1 6.56 7.26 6.22
N ASP A 2 7.86 7.10 6.49
CA ASP A 2 8.93 7.51 5.56
C ASP A 2 9.42 6.30 4.75
N TRP A 3 8.88 6.12 3.54
CA TRP A 3 9.25 5.04 2.63
C TRP A 3 10.72 5.12 2.18
N ARG A 4 11.31 6.32 2.27
CA ARG A 4 12.71 6.61 1.88
C ARG A 4 13.73 5.82 2.68
N GLN A 5 13.36 5.29 3.83
CA GLN A 5 14.23 4.44 4.64
C GLN A 5 14.41 3.03 4.06
N TRP A 6 13.54 2.61 3.14
CA TRP A 6 13.45 1.22 2.68
C TRP A 6 13.48 1.07 1.16
N LEU A 7 13.11 2.11 0.41
CA LEU A 7 12.91 2.04 -1.03
C LEU A 7 13.64 3.18 -1.75
N ASP A 8 14.24 2.84 -2.89
CA ASP A 8 14.63 3.81 -3.89
C ASP A 8 13.41 4.45 -4.57
N VAL A 9 13.59 5.62 -5.19
CA VAL A 9 12.50 6.33 -5.89
C VAL A 9 11.81 5.44 -6.93
N LYS A 10 12.56 4.62 -7.68
CA LYS A 10 11.99 3.72 -8.70
C LYS A 10 11.20 2.56 -8.11
N GLN A 11 11.63 2.04 -6.96
CA GLN A 11 10.94 0.99 -6.22
C GLN A 11 9.65 1.53 -5.61
N TYR A 12 9.70 2.74 -5.05
CA TYR A 12 8.54 3.49 -4.59
C TYR A 12 7.51 3.73 -5.71
N GLU A 13 7.93 4.30 -6.85
CA GLU A 13 7.03 4.59 -7.97
C GLU A 13 6.36 3.32 -8.50
N PHE A 14 7.12 2.23 -8.63
CA PHE A 14 6.60 0.94 -9.05
C PHE A 14 5.52 0.43 -8.08
N LEU A 15 5.84 0.36 -6.79
CA LEU A 15 4.92 -0.15 -5.77
C LEU A 15 3.67 0.73 -5.67
N LEU A 16 3.82 2.06 -5.73
CA LEU A 16 2.69 2.99 -5.66
C LEU A 16 1.71 2.74 -6.80
N HIS A 17 2.20 2.71 -8.04
CA HIS A 17 1.34 2.50 -9.21
C HIS A 17 0.74 1.09 -9.22
N TRP A 18 1.50 0.08 -8.79
CA TRP A 18 1.02 -1.29 -8.70
C TRP A 18 -0.15 -1.40 -7.71
N PHE A 19 0.01 -0.87 -6.49
CA PHE A 19 -1.05 -0.91 -5.48
C PHE A 19 -2.25 -0.06 -5.88
N MET A 20 -2.06 1.15 -6.44
CA MET A 20 -3.18 1.97 -6.91
C MET A 20 -3.99 1.27 -7.99
N ARG A 21 -3.32 0.60 -8.94
CA ARG A 21 -4.00 -0.20 -9.96
C ARG A 21 -4.76 -1.36 -9.32
N ARG A 22 -4.12 -2.11 -8.42
CA ARG A 22 -4.72 -3.30 -7.83
C ARG A 22 -5.91 -2.98 -6.94
N GLN A 23 -5.81 -1.95 -6.12
CA GLN A 23 -6.90 -1.46 -5.26
C GLN A 23 -8.11 -0.97 -6.09
N ARG A 24 -7.89 -0.39 -7.27
CA ARG A 24 -8.96 -0.05 -8.22
C ARG A 24 -9.61 -1.29 -8.83
N GLU A 25 -8.81 -2.28 -9.23
CA GLU A 25 -9.31 -3.53 -9.82
C GLU A 25 -10.18 -4.33 -8.85
N VAL A 26 -9.79 -4.40 -7.57
CA VAL A 26 -10.56 -5.11 -6.53
C VAL A 26 -11.69 -4.26 -5.93
N GLY A 27 -11.80 -2.99 -6.32
CA GLY A 27 -12.79 -2.07 -5.76
C GLY A 27 -12.62 -1.85 -4.25
N LEU A 28 -11.37 -1.78 -3.75
CA LEU A 28 -11.10 -1.71 -2.32
C LEU A 28 -11.81 -0.52 -1.65
N ALA A 29 -11.79 0.64 -2.30
CA ALA A 29 -12.47 1.85 -1.83
C ALA A 29 -14.00 1.75 -1.81
N THR A 30 -14.58 0.76 -2.49
CA THR A 30 -16.03 0.51 -2.52
C THR A 30 -16.48 -0.54 -1.51
N LEU A 31 -15.54 -1.22 -0.84
CA LEU A 31 -15.83 -2.11 0.29
C LEU A 31 -16.28 -1.25 1.48
N ASN A 32 -17.58 -1.00 1.52
CA ASN A 32 -18.25 -0.34 2.63
C ASN A 32 -18.59 -1.41 3.68
N GLU A 33 -17.59 -2.18 4.13
CA GLU A 33 -17.81 -3.23 5.12
C GLU A 33 -17.98 -2.58 6.51
N PRO A 34 -19.11 -2.79 7.20
CA PRO A 34 -19.20 -2.47 8.62
C PRO A 34 -18.22 -3.38 9.36
N LEU A 35 -17.39 -2.79 10.23
CA LEU A 35 -16.44 -3.45 11.13
C LEU A 35 -16.89 -4.89 11.45
N ALA A 36 -16.25 -5.88 10.80
CA ALA A 36 -16.71 -7.26 10.83
C ALA A 36 -16.78 -7.78 12.27
N TYR A 37 -17.99 -8.02 12.76
CA TYR A 37 -18.25 -8.47 14.14
C TYR A 37 -17.83 -9.93 14.36
N ASP A 38 -17.61 -10.69 13.27
CA ASP A 38 -17.21 -12.11 13.27
C ASP A 38 -15.70 -12.34 13.10
N GLY A 39 -14.86 -11.28 13.15
CA GLY A 39 -13.40 -11.42 13.07
C GLY A 39 -12.86 -11.84 11.70
N TYR A 40 -13.72 -11.98 10.69
CA TYR A 40 -13.37 -12.21 9.29
C TYR A 40 -13.68 -10.94 8.48
N SER A 41 -12.63 -10.16 8.20
CA SER A 41 -12.72 -8.97 7.36
C SER A 41 -12.27 -9.31 5.95
N VAL A 42 -13.15 -9.19 4.95
CA VAL A 42 -12.79 -9.41 3.54
C VAL A 42 -11.72 -8.40 3.12
N TYR A 43 -11.79 -7.18 3.65
CA TYR A 43 -10.72 -6.18 3.54
C TYR A 43 -9.35 -6.74 3.95
N ASP A 44 -9.22 -7.34 5.14
CA ASP A 44 -7.93 -7.85 5.61
C ASP A 44 -7.38 -8.96 4.71
N GLN A 45 -8.26 -9.85 4.21
CA GLN A 45 -7.85 -10.90 3.27
C GLN A 45 -7.34 -10.33 1.95
N LEU A 46 -8.02 -9.31 1.41
CA LEU A 46 -7.60 -8.65 0.19
C LEU A 46 -6.28 -7.90 0.39
N CYS A 47 -6.09 -7.21 1.51
CA CYS A 47 -4.83 -6.57 1.87
C CYS A 47 -3.69 -7.59 1.96
N GLN A 48 -3.90 -8.72 2.66
CA GLN A 48 -2.90 -9.77 2.77
C GLN A 48 -2.55 -10.39 1.41
N GLN A 49 -3.54 -10.62 0.55
CA GLN A 49 -3.32 -11.14 -0.80
C GLN A 49 -2.53 -10.13 -1.64
N MET A 50 -2.90 -8.85 -1.61
CA MET A 50 -2.18 -7.80 -2.33
C MET A 50 -0.72 -7.66 -1.87
N LEU A 51 -0.44 -7.80 -0.57
CA LEU A 51 0.93 -7.76 -0.07
C LEU A 51 1.76 -8.94 -0.60
N LYS A 52 1.19 -10.14 -0.67
CA LYS A 52 1.85 -11.32 -1.24
C LYS A 52 2.12 -11.14 -2.72
N ASP A 53 1.12 -10.71 -3.49
CA ASP A 53 1.25 -10.48 -4.93
C ASP A 53 2.27 -9.37 -5.24
N ALA A 54 2.26 -8.28 -4.46
CA ALA A 54 3.21 -7.18 -4.59
C ALA A 54 4.64 -7.63 -4.29
N ALA A 55 4.85 -8.49 -3.28
CA ALA A 55 6.16 -9.04 -2.97
C ALA A 55 6.73 -9.85 -4.15
N VAL A 56 5.89 -10.66 -4.81
CA VAL A 56 6.28 -11.42 -6.00
C VAL A 56 6.64 -10.46 -7.15
N ALA A 57 5.73 -9.54 -7.50
CA ALA A 57 5.96 -8.59 -8.59
C ALA A 57 7.21 -7.70 -8.36
N TYR A 58 7.48 -7.35 -7.11
CA TYR A 58 8.67 -6.60 -6.72
C TYR A 58 9.96 -7.40 -6.97
N VAL A 59 9.99 -8.66 -6.53
CA VAL A 59 11.15 -9.55 -6.74
C VAL A 59 11.37 -9.81 -8.23
N GLU A 60 10.30 -9.99 -9.01
CA GLU A 60 10.40 -10.14 -10.46
C GLU A 60 11.01 -8.91 -11.14
N ARG A 61 10.71 -7.70 -10.63
CA ARG A 61 11.18 -6.45 -11.22
C ARG A 61 12.58 -6.06 -10.78
N PHE A 62 12.93 -6.28 -9.52
CA PHE A 62 14.16 -5.75 -8.90
C PHE A 62 15.12 -6.85 -8.40
N SER A 63 14.78 -8.12 -8.58
CA SER A 63 15.58 -9.30 -8.19
C SER A 63 16.03 -9.29 -6.73
N THR A 64 15.32 -8.56 -5.89
CA THR A 64 15.60 -8.36 -4.46
C THR A 64 14.29 -8.38 -3.69
N PRO A 65 14.27 -8.90 -2.45
CA PRO A 65 13.07 -8.85 -1.62
C PRO A 65 12.85 -7.44 -1.07
N ALA A 66 11.60 -6.96 -1.10
CA ALA A 66 11.20 -5.75 -0.39
C ALA A 66 11.06 -6.03 1.11
N ALA A 67 11.39 -5.04 1.95
CA ALA A 67 11.09 -5.10 3.36
C ALA A 67 9.55 -5.18 3.57
N PRO A 68 9.02 -6.10 4.39
CA PRO A 68 7.57 -6.24 4.59
C PRO A 68 6.90 -4.93 5.06
N ILE A 69 7.59 -4.17 5.91
CA ILE A 69 7.11 -2.86 6.36
C ILE A 69 6.98 -1.84 5.23
N ALA A 70 7.84 -1.92 4.21
CA ALA A 70 7.78 -1.05 3.04
C ALA A 70 6.54 -1.38 2.20
N LEU A 71 6.23 -2.66 1.98
CA LEU A 71 5.03 -3.08 1.24
C LEU A 71 3.75 -2.63 1.94
N THR A 72 3.66 -2.82 3.27
CA THR A 72 2.52 -2.36 4.06
C THR A 72 2.38 -0.84 4.00
N ASN A 73 3.47 -0.09 4.11
CA ASN A 73 3.44 1.37 3.99
C ASN A 73 2.97 1.82 2.61
N MET A 74 3.43 1.15 1.54
CA MET A 74 3.03 1.48 0.17
C MET A 74 1.56 1.17 -0.11
N LEU A 75 1.01 0.11 0.47
CA LEU A 75 -0.41 -0.21 0.37
C LEU A 75 -1.28 0.91 0.98
N HIS A 76 -0.96 1.36 2.19
CA HIS A 76 -1.70 2.45 2.84
C HIS A 76 -1.51 3.80 2.13
N LEU A 77 -0.31 4.07 1.60
CA LEU A 77 -0.08 5.28 0.80
C LEU A 77 -0.94 5.27 -0.47
N ALA A 78 -1.02 4.15 -1.18
CA ALA A 78 -1.88 4.03 -2.37
C ALA A 78 -3.36 4.23 -2.04
N GLU A 79 -3.82 3.73 -0.88
CA GLU A 79 -5.20 3.92 -0.41
C GLU A 79 -5.51 5.41 -0.18
N LEU A 80 -4.60 6.13 0.49
CA LEU A 80 -4.71 7.57 0.72
C LEU A 80 -4.76 8.37 -0.59
N GLU A 81 -3.88 8.04 -1.54
CA GLU A 81 -3.85 8.66 -2.87
C GLU A 81 -5.15 8.41 -3.64
N LEU A 82 -5.70 7.19 -3.57
CA LEU A 82 -6.98 6.86 -4.21
C LEU A 82 -8.18 7.52 -3.54
N ALA A 83 -8.15 7.69 -2.21
CA ALA A 83 -9.16 8.41 -1.45
C ALA A 83 -9.12 9.94 -1.67
N GLY A 84 -8.17 10.45 -2.44
CA GLY A 84 -7.96 11.88 -2.64
C GLY A 84 -7.54 12.61 -1.36
N ARG A 85 -7.09 11.88 -0.34
CA ARG A 85 -6.52 12.43 0.89
C ARG A 85 -5.01 12.31 0.79
N PRO A 86 -4.31 13.31 0.24
CA PRO A 86 -2.85 13.27 0.26
C PRO A 86 -2.39 13.06 1.71
N PRO A 87 -1.37 12.23 1.97
CA PRO A 87 -0.81 12.11 3.30
C PRO A 87 -0.45 13.52 3.73
N LYS A 88 -1.09 14.00 4.81
CA LYS A 88 -0.74 15.26 5.46
C LYS A 88 0.76 15.18 5.66
N ARG A 89 1.54 15.92 4.85
CA ARG A 89 2.99 16.00 5.03
C ARG A 89 3.17 16.29 6.51
N PRO A 90 3.99 15.53 7.26
CA PRO A 90 4.30 15.94 8.61
C PRO A 90 4.79 17.37 8.46
N ASP A 91 4.03 18.30 9.05
CA ASP A 91 4.38 19.70 9.08
C ASP A 91 5.79 19.71 9.64
N THR A 92 6.76 19.98 8.78
CA THR A 92 8.11 20.25 9.23
C THR A 92 8.00 21.65 9.81
N THR A 93 7.38 21.74 10.97
CA THR A 93 7.38 22.95 11.78
C THR A 93 8.85 23.13 12.13
N GLN A 94 9.49 24.01 11.37
CA GLN A 94 10.71 24.67 11.78
C GLN A 94 10.49 25.19 13.20
N HIS A 95 11.33 24.77 14.15
CA HIS A 95 11.96 25.66 15.12
C HIS A 95 13.02 24.92 15.92
#